data_AF-A0AAN5I8T9-F1
#
_entry.id   AF-A0AAN5I8T9-F1
#
_cell.length_a   1.000
_cell.length_b   1.000
_cell.length_c   1.000
_cell.angle_alpha   90.00
_cell.angle_beta   90.00
_cell.angle_gamma   90.00
#
_symmetry.space_group_name_H-M   'P 1'
#
loop_
_entity.id
_entity.type
_entity.pdbx_description
1 polymer ?
#
loop_
_entity_poly.entity_id
_entity_poly.type
_entity_poly.pdbx_seq_one_letter_code
_entity_poly.pdbx_strand_id
1 'polypeptide(L)'
;MFVSVASLILICYTACYYLHRTIFENITKELIIALYFYIGLYVVFLFLSHVSNIHFIKASLFKCSEYLTEVWCILRFCITMIAVSFIVIHVGITAQHLLSTLHFRSGAQKIVARIALVVSFVYPAVIGVITYWNEPLQGRTAYCYGITGGSVHVRQI
;
A
#
# COMPACT_ATOMS: atom_id res chain seq x y z
N MET A 1 7.87 11.81 -6.48
CA MET A 1 7.01 12.88 -5.90
C MET A 1 6.02 13.42 -6.93
N PHE A 2 6.45 13.96 -8.08
CA PHE A 2 5.54 14.44 -9.14
C PHE A 2 4.54 13.38 -9.62
N VAL A 3 5.01 12.14 -9.85
CA VAL A 3 4.13 11.03 -10.25
C VAL A 3 3.02 10.79 -9.22
N SER A 4 3.35 10.75 -7.92
CA SER A 4 2.37 10.52 -6.84
C SER A 4 1.31 11.62 -6.76
N VAL A 5 1.70 12.88 -6.94
CA VAL A 5 0.76 14.02 -6.95
C VAL A 5 -0.14 13.95 -8.18
N ALA A 6 0.42 13.66 -9.36
CA ALA A 6 -0.36 13.48 -10.58
C ALA A 6 -1.35 12.32 -10.47
N SER A 7 -0.93 11.20 -9.88
CA SER A 7 -1.82 10.06 -9.58
C SER A 7 -2.97 10.46 -8.66
N LEU A 8 -2.70 11.25 -7.61
CA LEU A 8 -3.72 11.70 -6.67
C LEU A 8 -4.74 12.62 -7.33
N ILE A 9 -4.28 13.57 -8.16
CA ILE A 9 -5.16 14.44 -8.96
C ILE A 9 -6.02 13.59 -9.91
N LEU A 10 -5.42 12.62 -10.59
CA LEU A 10 -6.14 11.74 -11.51
C LEU A 10 -7.20 10.90 -10.78
N ILE A 11 -6.88 10.38 -9.60
CA ILE A 11 -7.80 9.63 -8.74
C ILE A 11 -8.97 10.52 -8.30
N CYS A 12 -8.70 11.71 -7.78
CA CYS A 12 -9.74 12.64 -7.38
C CYS A 12 -10.61 13.06 -8.57
N TYR A 13 -10.00 13.36 -9.71
CA TYR A 13 -10.71 13.71 -10.93
C TYR A 13 -11.61 12.57 -11.42
N THR A 14 -11.08 11.35 -11.48
CA THR A 14 -11.85 10.18 -11.92
C THR A 14 -12.96 9.82 -10.94
N ALA A 15 -12.70 9.87 -9.64
CA ALA A 15 -13.71 9.63 -8.60
C ALA A 15 -14.84 10.67 -8.63
N CYS A 16 -14.53 11.96 -8.80
CA CYS A 16 -15.55 13.01 -8.83
C CYS A 16 -16.34 13.03 -10.15
N TYR A 17 -15.66 12.87 -11.28
CA TYR A 17 -16.28 13.10 -12.59
C TYR A 17 -16.91 11.83 -13.18
N TYR A 18 -16.21 10.70 -13.13
CA TYR A 18 -16.68 9.48 -13.80
C TYR A 18 -17.66 8.68 -12.94
N LEU A 19 -17.47 8.65 -11.62
CA LEU A 19 -18.30 7.84 -10.73
C LEU A 19 -19.77 8.30 -10.66
N HIS A 20 -20.05 9.56 -11.05
CA HIS A 20 -21.41 10.07 -11.18
C HIS A 20 -22.07 9.68 -12.52
N ARG A 21 -21.28 9.46 -13.58
CA ARG A 21 -21.79 9.21 -14.95
C ARG A 21 -21.85 7.73 -15.33
N THR A 22 -21.33 6.83 -14.51
CA THR A 22 -21.27 5.41 -14.86
C THR A 22 -22.64 4.73 -14.77
N ILE A 23 -22.94 3.90 -15.77
CA ILE A 23 -24.12 3.01 -15.84
C ILE A 23 -23.96 1.79 -14.91
N PHE A 24 -22.84 1.68 -14.18
CA PHE A 24 -22.58 0.56 -13.30
C PHE A 24 -23.69 0.40 -12.25
N GLU A 25 -24.12 -0.85 -12.04
CA GLU A 25 -25.00 -1.20 -10.95
C GLU A 25 -24.44 -0.68 -9.62
N ASN A 26 -25.33 -0.30 -8.71
CA ASN A 26 -24.97 0.31 -7.43
C ASN A 26 -23.95 -0.54 -6.63
N ILE A 27 -23.94 -1.86 -6.86
CA ILE A 27 -23.03 -2.83 -6.24
C ILE A 27 -21.58 -2.61 -6.68
N THR A 28 -21.33 -2.53 -8.00
CA THR A 28 -19.97 -2.32 -8.54
C THR A 28 -19.44 -0.95 -8.16
N LYS A 29 -20.32 0.05 -8.02
CA LYS A 29 -19.96 1.40 -7.57
C LYS A 29 -19.32 1.39 -6.18
N GLU A 30 -19.84 0.60 -5.23
CA GLU A 30 -19.25 0.50 -3.89
C GLU A 30 -17.83 -0.08 -3.90
N LEU A 31 -17.58 -1.13 -4.69
CA LEU A 31 -16.24 -1.73 -4.84
C LEU A 31 -15.25 -0.76 -5.49
N ILE A 32 -15.70 0.00 -6.50
CA ILE A 32 -14.88 1.03 -7.15
C ILE A 32 -14.56 2.17 -6.18
N ILE A 33 -15.53 2.64 -5.38
CA ILE A 33 -15.29 3.65 -4.34
C ILE A 33 -14.24 3.13 -3.34
N ALA A 34 -14.40 1.90 -2.86
CA ALA A 34 -13.44 1.30 -1.94
C ALA A 34 -12.05 1.20 -2.58
N LEU A 35 -11.94 0.78 -3.85
CA LEU A 35 -10.69 0.74 -4.58
C LEU A 35 -10.00 2.11 -4.59
N TYR A 36 -10.72 3.18 -4.98
CA TYR A 36 -10.17 4.54 -4.99
C TYR A 36 -9.74 5.01 -3.60
N PHE A 37 -10.49 4.65 -2.56
CA PHE A 37 -10.11 4.93 -1.18
C PHE A 37 -8.76 4.28 -0.81
N TYR A 38 -8.56 3.00 -1.14
CA TYR A 38 -7.29 2.31 -0.88
C TYR A 38 -6.13 2.89 -1.70
N ILE A 39 -6.36 3.26 -2.97
CA ILE A 39 -5.32 3.90 -3.77
C ILE A 39 -4.94 5.27 -3.16
N GLY A 40 -5.94 6.06 -2.72
CA GLY A 40 -5.69 7.33 -2.04
C GLY A 40 -4.84 7.15 -0.78
N LEU A 41 -5.21 6.20 0.09
CA LEU A 41 -4.40 5.85 1.26
C LEU A 41 -2.99 5.41 0.85
N TYR A 42 -2.86 4.51 -0.12
CA TYR A 42 -1.56 4.01 -0.59
C TYR A 42 -0.63 5.15 -1.02
N VAL A 43 -1.14 6.10 -1.81
CA VAL A 43 -0.37 7.26 -2.28
C VAL A 43 0.07 8.15 -1.12
N VAL A 44 -0.80 8.39 -0.14
CA VAL A 44 -0.46 9.17 1.07
C VAL A 44 0.67 8.49 1.85
N PHE A 45 0.55 7.19 2.13
CA PHE A 45 1.57 6.45 2.87
C PHE A 45 2.90 6.35 2.10
N LEU A 46 2.85 6.17 0.78
CA LEU A 46 4.05 6.22 -0.06
C LEU A 46 4.72 7.59 -0.01
N PHE A 47 3.95 8.67 -0.07
CA PHE A 47 4.49 10.03 0.04
C PHE A 47 5.19 10.24 1.38
N LEU A 48 4.54 9.86 2.49
CA LEU A 48 5.13 9.92 3.83
C LEU A 48 6.42 9.12 3.91
N SER A 49 6.42 7.87 3.42
CA SER A 49 7.61 7.00 3.38
C SER A 49 8.76 7.62 2.58
N HIS A 50 8.47 8.27 1.44
CA HIS A 50 9.46 8.98 0.65
C HIS A 50 10.06 10.20 1.37
N VAL A 51 9.22 11.02 2.00
CA VAL A 51 9.68 12.18 2.78
C VAL A 51 10.53 11.73 3.96
N SER A 52 10.11 10.69 4.68
CA SER A 52 10.89 10.09 5.76
C SER A 52 12.24 9.55 5.29
N ASN A 53 12.29 8.90 4.12
CA ASN A 53 13.54 8.39 3.55
C ASN A 53 14.51 9.53 3.20
N ILE A 54 14.03 10.59 2.53
CA ILE A 54 14.86 11.77 2.22
C ILE A 54 15.40 12.42 3.49
N HIS A 55 14.57 12.53 4.53
CA HIS A 55 14.98 13.09 5.81
C HIS A 55 16.06 12.22 6.47
N PHE A 56 15.89 10.89 6.44
CA PHE A 56 16.84 9.94 7.02
C PHE A 56 18.18 9.95 6.28
N ILE A 57 18.18 9.97 4.95
CA ILE A 57 19.42 10.08 4.15
C ILE A 57 20.18 11.35 4.56
N LYS A 58 19.50 12.49 4.67
CA LYS A 58 20.14 13.75 5.09
C LYS A 58 20.68 13.69 6.52
N ALA A 59 19.97 13.05 7.45
CA ALA A 59 20.43 12.90 8.83
C ALA A 59 21.67 11.99 8.92
N SER A 60 21.66 10.86 8.19
CA SER A 60 22.74 9.87 8.20
C SER A 60 24.08 10.41 7.68
N LEU A 61 24.06 11.40 6.80
CA LEU A 61 25.26 12.09 6.33
C LEU A 61 26.03 12.80 7.46
N PHE A 62 25.35 13.19 8.54
CA PHE A 62 25.98 13.90 9.66
C PHE A 62 26.31 12.98 10.84
N LYS A 63 25.66 11.81 10.99
CA LYS A 63 25.88 10.84 12.10
C LYS A 63 25.66 9.40 11.62
N CYS A 64 26.72 8.59 11.46
CA CYS A 64 26.62 7.17 11.02
C CYS A 64 26.20 6.19 12.15
N SER A 65 25.48 6.64 13.17
CA SER A 65 25.07 5.79 14.31
C SER A 65 23.57 5.89 14.61
N GLU A 66 22.74 6.14 13.60
CA GLU A 66 21.29 6.21 13.80
C GLU A 66 20.60 4.88 13.51
N TYR A 67 19.88 4.42 14.53
CA TYR A 67 18.92 3.34 14.46
C TYR A 67 17.82 3.69 13.46
N LEU A 68 17.39 2.71 12.66
CA LEU A 68 16.21 2.88 11.81
C LEU A 68 15.02 3.23 12.72
N THR A 69 14.41 4.39 12.50
CA THR A 69 13.32 4.86 13.35
C THR A 69 12.12 3.94 13.21
N GLU A 70 11.51 3.56 14.34
CA GLU A 70 10.34 2.69 14.42
C GLU A 70 9.22 3.14 13.46
N VAL A 71 9.12 4.46 13.24
CA VAL A 71 8.22 5.12 12.29
C VAL A 71 8.35 4.56 10.87
N TRP A 72 9.56 4.31 10.37
CA TRP A 72 9.76 3.81 9.00
C TRP A 72 9.27 2.37 8.85
N CYS A 73 9.46 1.55 9.88
CA CYS A 73 8.95 0.18 9.89
C CYS A 73 7.42 0.17 9.90
N ILE A 74 6.78 1.02 10.71
CA ILE A 74 5.32 1.19 10.74
C ILE A 74 4.79 1.67 9.39
N LEU A 75 5.44 2.65 8.76
CA LEU A 75 5.03 3.13 7.43
C LEU A 75 5.10 2.02 6.37
N ARG A 76 6.20 1.25 6.36
CA ARG A 76 6.36 0.12 5.43
C ARG A 76 5.30 -0.95 5.67
N PHE A 77 4.99 -1.24 6.92
CA PHE A 77 3.91 -2.14 7.31
C PHE A 77 2.56 -1.66 6.76
N CYS A 78 2.18 -0.40 7.01
CA CYS A 78 0.93 0.17 6.49
C CYS A 78 0.84 0.07 4.97
N ILE A 79 1.92 0.37 4.24
CA ILE A 79 1.97 0.25 2.78
C ILE A 79 1.72 -1.19 2.33
N THR A 80 2.37 -2.18 2.94
CA THR A 80 2.15 -3.59 2.61
C THR A 80 0.72 -4.03 2.88
N MET A 81 0.12 -3.58 3.99
CA MET A 81 -1.26 -3.91 4.36
C MET A 81 -2.26 -3.37 3.34
N ILE A 82 -2.08 -2.11 2.94
CA ILE A 82 -2.90 -1.47 1.91
C ILE A 82 -2.73 -2.17 0.56
N ALA A 83 -1.51 -2.57 0.20
CA ALA A 83 -1.25 -3.30 -1.04
C ALA A 83 -1.98 -4.65 -1.08
N VAL A 84 -2.01 -5.39 0.04
CA VAL A 84 -2.78 -6.64 0.12
C VAL A 84 -4.29 -6.36 0.01
N SER A 85 -4.83 -5.33 0.69
CA SER A 85 -6.23 -4.92 0.52
C SER A 85 -6.57 -4.62 -0.94
N PHE A 86 -5.67 -3.92 -1.64
CA PHE A 86 -5.83 -3.56 -3.05
C PHE A 86 -5.94 -4.80 -3.95
N ILE A 87 -5.08 -5.80 -3.74
CA ILE A 87 -5.13 -7.07 -4.47
C ILE A 87 -6.46 -7.79 -4.23
N VAL A 88 -6.92 -7.87 -2.97
CA VAL A 88 -8.18 -8.54 -2.62
C VAL A 88 -9.38 -7.84 -3.27
N ILE A 89 -9.41 -6.51 -3.30
CA ILE A 89 -10.47 -5.77 -3.99
C ILE A 89 -10.45 -6.01 -5.49
N HIS A 90 -9.27 -6.04 -6.11
CA HIS A 90 -9.16 -6.36 -7.53
C HIS A 90 -9.71 -7.74 -7.85
N VAL A 91 -9.39 -8.75 -7.04
CA VAL A 91 -10.00 -10.08 -7.14
C VAL A 91 -11.52 -10.01 -7.00
N GLY A 92 -12.03 -9.21 -6.06
CA GLY A 92 -13.47 -8.96 -5.90
C GLY A 92 -14.13 -8.35 -7.13
N ILE A 93 -13.51 -7.34 -7.75
CA ILE A 93 -13.99 -6.70 -8.99
C ILE A 93 -13.96 -7.70 -10.15
N THR A 94 -12.87 -8.47 -10.31
CA THR A 94 -12.78 -9.52 -11.33
C THR A 94 -13.86 -10.58 -11.14
N ALA A 95 -14.14 -10.99 -9.90
CA ALA A 95 -15.23 -11.92 -9.58
C ALA A 95 -16.61 -11.34 -9.94
N GLN A 96 -16.85 -10.05 -9.68
CA GLN A 96 -18.09 -9.37 -10.11
C GLN A 96 -18.24 -9.36 -11.63
N HIS A 97 -17.18 -9.04 -12.37
CA HIS A 97 -17.21 -9.09 -13.82
C HIS A 97 -17.52 -10.49 -14.33
N LEU A 98 -16.89 -11.53 -13.75
CA LEU A 98 -17.17 -12.91 -14.11
C LEU A 98 -18.64 -13.29 -13.85
N LEU A 99 -19.18 -12.94 -12.68
CA LEU A 99 -20.58 -13.21 -12.33
C LEU A 99 -21.57 -12.47 -13.24
N SER A 100 -21.22 -11.25 -13.67
CA SER A 100 -21.99 -10.47 -14.63
C SER A 100 -21.97 -11.13 -16.02
N THR A 101 -20.81 -11.57 -16.50
CA THR A 101 -20.69 -12.30 -17.78
C THR A 101 -21.49 -13.61 -17.77
N LEU A 102 -21.49 -14.32 -16.64
CA LEU A 102 -22.23 -15.56 -16.47
C LEU A 102 -23.74 -15.36 -16.16
N HIS A 103 -24.24 -14.12 -16.20
CA HIS A 103 -25.65 -13.78 -15.97
C HIS A 103 -26.20 -14.29 -14.62
N PHE A 104 -25.37 -14.29 -13.57
CA PHE A 104 -25.85 -14.64 -12.22
C PHE A 104 -26.87 -13.62 -11.71
N ARG A 105 -27.76 -14.08 -10.82
CA ARG A 105 -28.76 -13.24 -10.17
C ARG A 105 -28.08 -12.11 -9.37
N SER A 106 -28.61 -10.89 -9.46
CA SER A 106 -28.11 -9.69 -8.77
C SER A 106 -27.95 -9.85 -7.25
N GLY A 107 -28.76 -10.69 -6.61
CA GLY A 107 -28.62 -11.03 -5.20
C GLY A 107 -27.28 -11.70 -4.87
N ALA A 108 -26.82 -12.63 -5.72
CA ALA A 108 -25.53 -13.31 -5.53
C ALA A 108 -24.36 -12.34 -5.72
N GLN A 109 -24.42 -11.49 -6.75
CA GLN A 109 -23.44 -10.43 -6.99
C GLN A 109 -23.32 -9.49 -5.77
N LYS A 110 -24.44 -9.07 -5.20
CA LYS A 110 -24.46 -8.23 -3.98
C LYS A 110 -23.76 -8.89 -2.79
N ILE A 111 -24.03 -10.19 -2.56
CA ILE A 111 -23.40 -10.95 -1.47
C ILE A 111 -21.89 -11.04 -1.70
N VAL A 112 -21.46 -11.41 -2.90
CA VAL A 112 -20.03 -11.53 -3.25
C VAL A 112 -19.30 -10.20 -3.09
N ALA A 113 -19.91 -9.08 -3.49
CA ALA A 113 -19.31 -7.75 -3.33
C ALA A 113 -19.12 -7.39 -1.84
N ARG A 114 -20.12 -7.66 -1.00
CA ARG A 114 -20.05 -7.41 0.45
C ARG A 114 -18.97 -8.28 1.10
N ILE A 115 -18.89 -9.55 0.74
CA ILE A 115 -17.86 -10.46 1.24
C ILE A 115 -16.48 -9.97 0.81
N ALA A 116 -16.30 -9.60 -0.47
CA ALA A 116 -15.01 -9.09 -0.96
C ALA A 116 -14.56 -7.83 -0.20
N LEU A 117 -15.48 -6.90 0.10
CA LEU A 117 -15.18 -5.72 0.92
C LEU A 117 -14.73 -6.09 2.34
N VAL A 118 -15.46 -6.97 3.02
CA VAL A 118 -15.12 -7.40 4.38
C VAL A 118 -13.77 -8.12 4.39
N VAL A 119 -13.56 -9.05 3.45
CA VAL A 119 -12.30 -9.81 3.33
C VAL A 119 -11.14 -8.86 3.01
N SER A 120 -11.34 -7.81 2.21
CA SER A 120 -10.30 -6.82 1.90
C SER A 120 -9.75 -6.07 3.11
N PHE A 121 -10.55 -5.99 4.18
CA PHE A 121 -10.16 -5.34 5.43
C PHE A 121 -9.62 -6.36 6.44
N VAL A 122 -10.35 -7.47 6.64
CA VAL A 122 -10.02 -8.47 7.66
C VAL A 122 -8.77 -9.26 7.30
N TYR A 123 -8.62 -9.68 6.03
CA TYR A 123 -7.51 -10.54 5.63
C TYR A 123 -6.14 -9.87 5.82
N PRO A 124 -5.91 -8.63 5.34
CA PRO A 124 -4.66 -7.94 5.62
C PRO A 124 -4.46 -7.74 7.11
N ALA A 125 -5.47 -7.32 7.87
CA ALA A 125 -5.38 -7.12 9.33
C ALA A 125 -4.84 -8.37 10.04
N VAL A 126 -5.41 -9.55 9.73
CA VAL A 126 -4.97 -10.83 10.30
C VAL A 126 -3.53 -11.16 9.88
N ILE A 127 -3.22 -11.07 8.60
CA ILE A 127 -1.86 -11.34 8.08
C ILE A 127 -0.84 -10.40 8.72
N GLY A 128 -1.18 -9.13 8.87
CA GLY A 128 -0.31 -8.14 9.50
C GLY A 128 -0.07 -8.43 10.97
N VAL A 129 -1.12 -8.77 11.73
CA VAL A 129 -0.96 -9.18 13.12
C VAL A 129 -0.06 -10.41 13.21
N ILE A 130 -0.33 -11.46 12.44
CA ILE A 130 0.47 -12.70 12.47
C ILE A 130 1.94 -12.43 12.11
N THR A 131 2.19 -11.62 11.07
CA THR A 131 3.54 -11.35 10.58
C THR A 131 4.36 -10.54 11.58
N TYR A 132 3.73 -9.60 12.29
CA TYR A 132 4.43 -8.65 13.17
C TYR A 132 4.29 -8.96 14.66
N TRP A 133 3.55 -10.00 15.06
CA TRP A 133 3.32 -10.33 16.48
C TRP A 133 4.61 -10.57 17.26
N ASN A 134 5.63 -11.16 16.62
CA ASN A 134 6.88 -11.57 17.27
C ASN A 134 8.10 -10.78 16.79
N GLU A 135 7.93 -9.83 15.87
CA GLU A 135 9.02 -9.01 15.36
C GLU A 135 9.21 -7.81 16.29
N PRO A 136 10.31 -7.72 17.06
CA PRO A 136 10.62 -6.48 17.75
C PRO A 136 10.83 -5.41 16.67
N LEU A 137 9.99 -4.37 16.66
CA LEU A 137 10.06 -3.24 15.71
C LEU A 137 11.40 -2.46 15.75
N GLN A 138 12.37 -2.95 16.52
CA GLN A 138 13.76 -2.52 16.64
C GLN A 138 14.64 -3.28 15.63
N GLY A 139 14.33 -3.19 14.35
CA GLY A 139 15.16 -3.75 13.28
C GLY A 139 16.44 -2.92 13.11
N ARG A 140 17.59 -3.41 13.59
CA ARG A 140 18.91 -2.82 13.31
C ARG A 140 19.35 -3.13 11.88
N THR A 141 18.85 -2.40 10.89
CA THR A 141 19.45 -2.42 9.55
C THR A 141 20.43 -1.26 9.42
N ALA A 142 21.73 -1.56 9.29
CA ALA A 142 22.76 -0.54 9.11
C ALA A 142 22.66 0.07 7.71
N TYR A 143 22.15 1.30 7.62
CA TYR A 143 22.21 2.14 6.42
C TYR A 143 23.46 3.04 6.45
N CYS A 144 24.67 2.49 6.56
CA CYS A 144 25.87 3.28 6.25
C CYS A 144 26.18 3.06 4.76
N TYR A 145 25.80 4.02 3.91
CA TYR A 145 26.25 4.13 2.51
C TYR A 145 27.70 4.65 2.52
N GLY A 146 28.62 3.84 3.02
CA GLY A 146 30.00 4.24 3.23
C GLY A 146 30.90 3.04 2.99
N ILE A 147 31.81 3.19 2.02
CA ILE A 147 32.93 2.31 1.74
C ILE A 147 33.46 1.78 3.07
N THR A 148 33.34 0.47 3.29
CA THR A 148 33.99 -0.19 4.43
C THR A 148 35.44 0.24 4.41
N GLY A 149 35.91 0.95 5.44
CA GLY A 149 37.33 1.32 5.59
C GLY A 149 38.29 0.11 5.56
N GLY A 150 37.77 -1.12 5.52
CA GLY A 150 38.50 -2.35 5.24
C GLY A 150 38.92 -2.55 3.77
N SER A 151 38.46 -1.76 2.80
CA SER A 151 38.97 -1.83 1.42
C SER A 151 40.24 -0.99 1.18
N VAL A 152 40.77 -0.32 2.21
CA VAL A 152 42.06 0.40 2.14
C VAL A 152 43.25 -0.49 2.58
N HIS A 153 43.01 -1.72 3.04
CA HIS A 153 44.11 -2.61 3.49
C HIS A 153 44.21 -3.98 2.81
N VAL A 154 43.48 -4.23 1.72
CA VAL A 154 43.74 -5.40 0.84
C VAL A 154 44.43 -4.94 -0.45
N ARG A 155 45.62 -4.35 -0.30
CA ARG A 155 46.63 -4.28 -1.35
C ARG A 155 48.03 -4.31 -0.71
N GLN A 156 48.35 -5.45 -0.12
CA GLN A 156 49.73 -5.89 0.11
C GLN A 156 49.83 -7.35 -0.29
N ILE A 157 49.86 -7.62 -1.60
CA ILE A 157 50.69 -8.66 -2.25
C ILE A 157 51.04 -8.11 -3.63
#